data_AF-A0A2E7U1M6-F1
#
_entry.id   AF-A0A2E7U1M6-F1
#
_cell.length_a   1.000
_cell.length_b   1.000
_cell.length_c   1.000
_cell.angle_alpha   90.00
_cell.angle_beta   90.00
_cell.angle_gamma   90.00
#
_symmetry.space_group_name_H-M   'P 1'
#
loop_
_entity.id
_entity.type
_entity.pdbx_description
1 polymer ?
#
loop_
_entity_poly.entity_id
_entity_poly.type
_entity_poly.pdbx_seq_one_letter_code
_entity_poly.pdbx_strand_id
1 'polypeptide(L)'
;EYAPQGSVLIVAAGPTTRSDPPLAEAQQQLARVFGSQSESWELVKHGIVEHAQPVFVPGAAFRRHVRHTEEIVIAGDHRTTPSIQGAMVSGRIAAEIAISDG
;
A
#
# COMPACT_ATOMS: atom_id res chain seq x y z
N GLU A 1 4.69 3.14 20.58
CA GLU A 1 5.80 4.02 20.20
C GLU A 1 6.49 3.38 18.99
N TYR A 2 6.83 4.13 17.94
CA TYR A 2 7.39 3.58 16.69
C TYR A 2 8.91 3.83 16.55
N ALA A 3 9.52 4.49 17.54
CA ALA A 3 10.95 4.80 17.58
C ALA A 3 11.47 4.68 19.03
N PRO A 4 12.78 4.52 19.25
CA PRO A 4 13.39 4.61 20.58
C PRO A 4 13.12 5.95 21.25
N GLN A 5 13.20 5.98 22.59
CA GLN A 5 13.04 7.19 23.37
C GLN A 5 14.00 8.30 22.88
N GLY A 6 13.45 9.50 22.67
CA GLY A 6 14.23 10.66 22.19
C GLY A 6 14.48 10.67 20.67
N SER A 7 13.90 9.74 19.92
CA SER A 7 14.01 9.66 18.46
C SER A 7 12.64 9.74 17.77
N VAL A 8 12.64 10.07 16.49
CA VAL A 8 11.45 10.08 15.64
C VAL A 8 11.70 9.21 14.43
N LEU A 9 10.75 8.34 14.09
CA LEU A 9 10.77 7.58 12.85
C LEU A 9 9.98 8.32 11.77
N ILE A 10 10.61 8.54 10.62
CA ILE A 10 9.99 9.13 9.43
C ILE A 10 9.96 8.07 8.33
N VAL A 11 8.80 7.89 7.71
CA VAL A 11 8.63 7.01 6.55
C VAL A 11 8.17 7.86 5.38
N ALA A 12 8.94 7.84 4.29
CA ALA A 12 8.55 8.41 3.01
C ALA A 12 8.28 7.26 2.02
N ALA A 13 7.12 7.29 1.37
CA ALA A 13 6.72 6.28 0.41
C ALA A 13 5.99 6.95 -0.77
N GLY A 14 6.17 6.38 -1.96
CA GLY A 14 5.52 6.85 -3.17
C GLY A 14 5.50 5.77 -4.24
N PRO A 15 4.61 5.89 -5.24
CA PRO A 15 4.56 4.96 -6.36
C PRO A 15 5.82 5.09 -7.22
N THR A 16 6.29 3.97 -7.77
CA THR A 16 7.39 3.92 -8.74
C THR A 16 7.14 2.81 -9.75
N THR A 17 7.66 2.99 -10.97
CA THR A 17 7.74 1.95 -12.00
C THR A 17 9.17 1.42 -12.17
N ARG A 18 10.12 1.91 -11.36
CA ARG A 18 11.51 1.45 -11.37
C ARG A 18 11.64 0.11 -10.64
N SER A 19 12.61 -0.70 -11.05
CA SER A 19 13.03 -1.93 -10.38
C SER A 19 13.86 -1.67 -9.13
N ASP A 20 14.65 -0.59 -9.13
CA ASP A 20 15.55 -0.24 -8.03
C ASP A 20 15.06 1.00 -7.26
N PRO A 21 15.20 1.03 -5.91
CA PRO A 21 14.75 2.16 -5.10
C PRO A 21 15.54 3.44 -5.45
N PRO A 22 14.86 4.55 -5.82
CA PRO A 22 15.52 5.81 -6.19
C PRO A 22 15.95 6.60 -4.94
N LEU A 23 16.90 6.06 -4.16
CA LEU A 23 17.28 6.59 -2.86
C LEU A 23 17.83 8.01 -2.94
N ALA A 24 18.68 8.30 -3.93
CA ALA A 24 19.27 9.63 -4.10
C ALA A 24 18.20 10.69 -4.41
N GLU A 25 17.26 10.40 -5.32
CA GLU A 25 16.17 11.32 -5.63
C GLU A 25 15.21 11.51 -4.45
N ALA A 26 14.98 10.45 -3.67
CA ALA A 26 14.19 10.52 -2.45
C ALA A 26 14.87 11.43 -1.40
N GLN A 27 16.17 11.27 -1.15
CA GLN A 27 16.93 12.14 -0.24
C GLN A 27 16.91 13.60 -0.69
N GLN A 28 17.07 13.87 -1.99
CA GLN A 28 16.95 15.22 -2.53
C GLN A 28 15.55 15.81 -2.33
N GLN A 29 14.49 15.00 -2.46
CA GLN A 29 13.13 15.44 -2.15
C GLN A 29 12.95 15.73 -0.67
N LEU A 30 13.49 14.89 0.22
CA LEU A 30 13.45 15.13 1.66
C LEU A 30 14.14 16.43 2.04
N ALA A 31 15.32 16.72 1.47
CA ALA A 31 16.02 17.99 1.67
C ALA A 31 15.21 19.20 1.20
N ARG A 32 14.47 19.07 0.08
CA ARG A 32 13.58 20.14 -0.40
C ARG A 32 12.35 20.36 0.49
N VAL A 33 11.77 19.29 1.03
CA VAL A 33 10.51 19.35 1.81
C VAL A 33 10.78 19.73 3.25
N PHE A 34 11.80 19.12 3.86
CA PHE A 34 12.08 19.28 5.27
C PHE A 34 13.20 20.30 5.51
N GLY A 35 14.13 20.51 4.58
CA GLY A 35 15.32 21.33 4.77
C GLY A 35 16.61 20.51 4.93
N SER A 36 17.75 21.19 5.00
CA SER A 36 19.08 20.57 5.04
C SER A 36 19.30 19.69 6.28
N GLN A 37 18.54 19.87 7.37
CA GLN A 37 18.66 18.98 8.52
C GLN A 37 18.22 17.53 8.22
N SER A 38 17.53 17.28 7.10
CA SER A 38 17.23 15.90 6.68
C SER A 38 18.44 15.16 6.13
N GLU A 39 19.52 15.86 5.78
CA GLU A 39 20.76 15.26 5.31
C GLU A 39 21.51 14.52 6.44
N SER A 40 21.23 14.83 7.71
CA SER A 40 21.81 14.15 8.87
C SER A 40 20.97 12.97 9.37
N TRP A 41 19.83 12.67 8.73
CA TRP A 41 18.97 11.57 9.15
C TRP A 41 19.60 10.21 8.86
N GLU A 42 19.45 9.28 9.80
CA GLU A 42 19.90 7.90 9.63
C GLU A 42 18.91 7.11 8.77
N LEU A 43 19.42 6.48 7.71
CA LEU A 43 18.63 5.58 6.88
C LEU A 43 18.53 4.19 7.53
N VAL A 44 17.37 3.87 8.07
CA VAL A 44 17.11 2.56 8.69
C VAL A 44 16.78 1.48 7.64
N LYS A 45 15.97 1.82 6.64
CA LYS A 45 15.57 0.88 5.57
C LYS A 45 15.07 1.62 4.32
N HIS A 46 15.37 1.05 3.16
CA HIS A 46 14.77 1.44 1.88
C HIS A 46 14.43 0.18 1.06
N GLY A 47 13.52 0.32 0.10
CA GLY A 47 13.12 -0.79 -0.75
C GLY A 47 11.94 -0.45 -1.65
N ILE A 48 11.63 -1.38 -2.55
CA ILE A 48 10.41 -1.38 -3.35
C ILE A 48 9.52 -2.50 -2.86
N VAL A 49 8.24 -2.21 -2.74
CA VAL A 49 7.21 -3.22 -2.54
C VAL A 49 6.55 -3.45 -3.88
N GLU A 50 6.87 -4.57 -4.52
CA GLU A 50 6.24 -4.95 -5.78
C GLU A 50 4.73 -5.12 -5.58
N HIS A 51 3.95 -4.66 -6.56
CA HIS A 51 2.49 -4.74 -6.54
C HIS A 51 1.83 -4.11 -5.30
N ALA A 52 2.47 -3.11 -4.68
CA ALA A 52 2.01 -2.49 -3.43
C ALA A 52 0.62 -1.84 -3.49
N GLN A 53 0.22 -1.31 -4.65
CA GLN A 53 -1.03 -0.57 -4.81
C GLN A 53 -1.73 -1.01 -6.09
N PRO A 54 -3.03 -1.35 -6.05
CA PRO A 54 -3.77 -1.66 -7.25
C PRO A 54 -4.08 -0.40 -8.04
N VAL A 55 -4.16 -0.54 -9.36
CA VAL A 55 -4.55 0.57 -10.24
C VAL A 55 -6.00 0.96 -9.98
N PHE A 56 -6.20 2.22 -9.60
CA PHE A 56 -7.50 2.83 -9.38
C PHE A 56 -7.63 4.12 -10.19
N VAL A 57 -8.18 4.00 -11.39
CA VAL A 57 -8.31 5.11 -12.34
C VAL A 57 -9.52 5.98 -12.02
N PRO A 58 -9.51 7.27 -12.39
CA PRO A 58 -10.68 8.14 -12.31
C PRO A 58 -11.92 7.49 -12.95
N GLY A 59 -13.05 7.55 -12.27
CA GLY A 59 -14.32 6.95 -12.72
C GLY A 59 -14.45 5.45 -12.49
N ALA A 60 -13.44 4.77 -11.94
CA ALA A 60 -13.57 3.37 -11.54
C ALA A 60 -14.63 3.21 -10.42
N ALA A 61 -15.42 2.15 -10.51
CA ALA A 61 -16.36 1.81 -9.45
C ALA A 61 -15.64 1.48 -8.14
N PHE A 62 -16.14 2.02 -7.02
CA PHE A 62 -15.62 1.74 -5.67
C PHE A 62 -15.78 0.29 -5.22
N ARG A 63 -16.68 -0.46 -5.89
CA ARG A 63 -16.88 -1.89 -5.68
C ARG A 63 -16.92 -2.58 -7.05
N ARG A 64 -16.00 -3.52 -7.28
CA ARG A 64 -16.04 -4.39 -8.46
C ARG A 64 -16.90 -5.62 -8.12
N HIS A 65 -17.53 -6.21 -9.13
CA HIS A 65 -18.25 -7.47 -8.95
C HIS A 65 -17.32 -8.55 -8.38
N VAL A 66 -17.79 -9.34 -7.43
CA VAL A 66 -17.01 -10.45 -6.86
C VAL A 66 -16.79 -11.49 -7.95
N ARG A 67 -15.53 -11.85 -8.21
CA ARG A 67 -15.20 -12.97 -9.09
C ARG A 67 -15.06 -14.22 -8.23
N HIS A 68 -15.84 -15.23 -8.54
CA HIS A 68 -15.78 -16.54 -7.91
C HIS A 68 -16.10 -17.63 -8.94
N THR A 69 -15.63 -18.84 -8.66
CA THR A 69 -16.08 -20.11 -9.25
C THR A 69 -16.69 -20.96 -8.15
N GLU A 70 -17.16 -22.17 -8.46
CA GLU A 70 -17.65 -23.11 -7.43
C GLU A 70 -16.61 -23.43 -6.35
N GLU A 71 -15.31 -23.30 -6.65
CA GLU A 71 -14.23 -23.70 -5.72
C GLU A 71 -13.38 -22.52 -5.20
N ILE A 72 -13.46 -21.33 -5.83
CA ILE A 72 -12.53 -20.22 -5.56
C ILE A 72 -13.29 -18.91 -5.43
N VAL A 73 -13.04 -18.17 -4.35
CA VAL A 73 -13.52 -16.79 -4.17
C VAL A 73 -12.35 -15.83 -4.03
N ILE A 74 -12.31 -14.76 -4.84
CA ILE A 74 -11.20 -13.79 -4.84
C ILE A 74 -11.52 -12.61 -3.92
N ALA A 75 -10.61 -12.35 -2.97
CA ALA A 75 -10.66 -11.19 -2.07
C ALA A 75 -9.43 -10.28 -2.20
N GLY A 76 -9.59 -9.01 -1.81
CA GLY A 76 -8.52 -8.02 -1.71
C GLY A 76 -9.02 -6.59 -1.94
N ASP A 77 -8.21 -5.60 -1.58
CA ASP A 77 -8.51 -4.18 -1.84
C ASP A 77 -8.73 -3.87 -3.33
N HIS A 78 -8.05 -4.59 -4.22
CA HIS A 78 -8.25 -4.53 -5.66
C HIS A 78 -9.65 -4.99 -6.13
N ARG A 79 -10.45 -5.61 -5.25
CA ARG A 79 -11.84 -6.02 -5.51
C ARG A 79 -12.85 -4.96 -5.08
N THR A 80 -12.47 -4.07 -4.18
CA THR A 80 -13.32 -3.01 -3.66
C THR A 80 -12.60 -1.66 -3.82
N THR A 81 -12.51 -0.87 -2.75
CA THR A 81 -11.77 0.39 -2.73
C THR A 81 -10.30 0.09 -2.35
N PRO A 82 -9.29 0.78 -2.94
CA PRO A 82 -7.86 0.53 -2.68
C PRO A 82 -7.43 0.97 -1.28
N SER A 83 -7.88 0.24 -0.27
CA SER A 83 -7.63 0.57 1.13
C SER A 83 -7.68 -0.66 2.00
N ILE A 84 -7.13 -0.55 3.20
CA ILE A 84 -7.21 -1.59 4.24
C ILE A 84 -8.68 -1.93 4.54
N GLN A 85 -9.54 -0.92 4.65
CA GLN A 85 -10.98 -1.14 4.86
C GLN A 85 -11.62 -1.88 3.68
N GLY A 86 -11.24 -1.53 2.45
CA GLY A 86 -11.68 -2.23 1.26
C GLY A 86 -11.28 -3.71 1.25
N ALA A 87 -10.03 -4.01 1.60
CA ALA A 87 -9.54 -5.38 1.75
C ALA A 87 -10.35 -6.18 2.78
N MET A 88 -10.60 -5.61 3.97
CA MET A 88 -11.37 -6.27 5.02
C MET A 88 -12.82 -6.53 4.60
N VAL A 89 -13.48 -5.55 3.95
CA VAL A 89 -14.83 -5.72 3.41
C VAL A 89 -14.86 -6.82 2.35
N SER A 90 -13.89 -6.84 1.44
CA SER A 90 -13.78 -7.88 0.42
C SER A 90 -13.59 -9.26 1.03
N GLY A 91 -12.77 -9.39 2.08
CA GLY A 91 -12.53 -10.66 2.78
C GLY A 91 -13.79 -11.18 3.45
N ARG A 92 -14.57 -10.31 4.11
CA ARG A 92 -15.85 -10.69 4.71
C ARG A 92 -16.83 -11.22 3.67
N ILE A 93 -17.02 -10.49 2.56
CA ILE A 93 -17.91 -10.92 1.47
C ILE A 93 -17.46 -12.27 0.91
N ALA A 94 -16.15 -12.47 0.73
CA ALA A 94 -15.63 -13.73 0.21
C ALA A 94 -15.93 -14.91 1.14
N ALA A 95 -15.82 -14.70 2.46
CA ALA A 95 -16.17 -15.72 3.45
C ALA A 95 -17.68 -16.03 3.45
N GLU A 96 -18.54 -15.01 3.35
CA GLU A 96 -20.00 -15.18 3.27
C GLU A 96 -20.40 -16.03 2.06
N ILE A 97 -19.77 -15.79 0.89
CA ILE A 97 -19.98 -16.58 -0.33
C ILE A 97 -19.49 -18.02 -0.13
N ALA A 98 -18.26 -18.21 0.36
CA ALA A 98 -17.68 -19.54 0.54
C ALA A 98 -18.47 -20.43 1.51
N ILE A 99 -19.17 -19.83 2.49
CA ILE A 99 -20.06 -20.56 3.42
C ILE A 99 -21.43 -20.84 2.80
N SER A 100 -21.91 -19.97 1.89
CA SER A 100 -23.25 -20.10 1.29
C SER A 100 -23.28 -21.02 0.07
N ASP A 101 -22.17 -21.10 -0.67
CA ASP A 101 -21.99 -21.93 -1.87
C ASP A 101 -21.36 -23.30 -1.56
N GLY A 102 -21.04 -23.57 -0.29
CA GLY A 102 -20.45 -24.83 0.20
C GLY A 102 -21.46 -25.81 0.81
#